data_AF-A0A5N6UWF8-F1
#
_entry.id   AF-A0A5N6UWF8-F1
#
_cell.length_a   1.000
_cell.length_b   1.000
_cell.length_c   1.000
_cell.angle_alpha   90.00
_cell.angle_beta   90.00
_cell.angle_gamma   90.00
#
_symmetry.space_group_name_H-M   'P 1'
#
loop_
_entity.id
_entity.type
_entity.pdbx_description
1 polymer ?
#
loop_
_entity_poly.entity_id
_entity_poly.type
_entity_poly.pdbx_seq_one_letter_code
_entity_poly.pdbx_strand_id
1 'polypeptide(L)'
;MTAQGSLNGFGQNLQGRFFAEGNQIEVAGSFSQSVDQFQAPNVTLTYESLEDLQGTYNIVIDVPPSYVGAADLSLNLKNVQNKTASISGPIIPPAGGRQGVSGVIRFSWAR
;
A
#
# COMPACT_ATOMS: atom_id res chain seq x y z
N MET A 1 2.46 -11.35 9.54
CA MET A 1 2.41 -12.16 8.31
C MET A 1 2.88 -11.32 7.13
N THR A 2 3.29 -11.95 6.03
CA THR A 2 3.75 -11.24 4.83
C THR A 2 3.18 -11.83 3.55
N ALA A 3 2.90 -10.97 2.57
CA ALA A 3 2.45 -11.33 1.22
C ALA A 3 3.29 -10.59 0.18
N GLN A 4 3.61 -11.26 -0.92
CA GLN A 4 4.25 -10.62 -2.07
C GLN A 4 3.20 -10.17 -3.07
N GLY A 5 3.44 -9.04 -3.71
CA GLY A 5 2.49 -8.47 -4.64
C GLY A 5 3.06 -7.33 -5.48
N SER A 6 2.16 -6.66 -6.17
CA SER A 6 2.47 -5.48 -6.95
C SER A 6 1.49 -4.35 -6.67
N LEU A 7 1.98 -3.11 -6.78
CA LEU A 7 1.19 -1.88 -6.73
C LEU A 7 1.49 -1.01 -7.93
N ASN A 8 0.52 -0.20 -8.34
CA ASN A 8 0.69 0.86 -9.31
C ASN A 8 -0.08 2.09 -8.82
N GLY A 9 0.49 3.26 -9.02
CA GLY A 9 -0.16 4.51 -8.67
C GLY A 9 0.09 5.59 -9.70
N PHE A 10 -0.88 6.50 -9.83
CA PHE A 10 -0.78 7.69 -10.66
C PHE A 10 -1.85 8.69 -10.24
N GLY A 11 -1.47 9.97 -10.14
CA GLY A 11 -2.38 11.00 -9.68
C GLY A 11 -2.79 10.72 -8.24
N GLN A 12 -4.09 10.65 -7.97
CA GLN A 12 -4.59 10.29 -6.64
C GLN A 12 -4.93 8.80 -6.51
N ASN A 13 -4.71 7.97 -7.52
CA ASN A 13 -5.17 6.59 -7.53
C ASN A 13 -4.04 5.61 -7.22
N LEU A 14 -4.38 4.53 -6.52
CA LEU A 14 -3.51 3.41 -6.18
C LEU A 14 -4.28 2.10 -6.36
N GLN A 15 -3.66 1.10 -6.97
CA GLN A 15 -4.22 -0.24 -7.05
C GLN A 15 -3.14 -1.31 -7.08
N GLY A 16 -3.48 -2.52 -6.67
CA GLY A 16 -2.55 -3.64 -6.69
C GLY A 16 -3.16 -4.95 -6.24
N ARG A 17 -2.31 -5.96 -6.17
CA ARG A 17 -2.68 -7.30 -5.74
C ARG A 17 -1.54 -7.97 -5.00
N PHE A 18 -1.89 -8.76 -4.01
CA PHE A 18 -0.96 -9.60 -3.24
C PHE A 18 -1.46 -11.04 -3.22
N PHE A 19 -0.54 -11.98 -3.01
CA PHE A 19 -0.86 -13.39 -2.87
C PHE A 19 -0.36 -13.91 -1.52
N ALA A 20 -1.29 -14.47 -0.73
CA ALA A 20 -0.99 -15.09 0.54
C ALA A 20 -1.93 -16.24 0.82
N GLU A 21 -1.39 -17.35 1.33
CA GLU A 21 -2.18 -18.49 1.83
C GLU A 21 -3.18 -19.04 0.80
N GLY A 22 -2.85 -18.96 -0.49
CA GLY A 22 -3.73 -19.37 -1.60
C GLY A 22 -4.80 -18.33 -2.00
N ASN A 23 -4.91 -17.21 -1.29
CA ASN A 23 -5.86 -16.15 -1.56
C ASN A 23 -5.20 -15.03 -2.39
N GLN A 24 -5.99 -14.41 -3.26
CA GLN A 24 -5.65 -13.15 -3.92
C GLN A 24 -6.24 -11.99 -3.12
N ILE A 25 -5.38 -11.09 -2.68
CA ILE A 25 -5.75 -9.86 -1.96
C ILE A 25 -5.70 -8.71 -2.94
N GLU A 26 -6.86 -8.14 -3.26
CA GLU A 26 -7.03 -6.93 -4.04
C GLU A 26 -6.82 -5.69 -3.16
N VAL A 27 -6.15 -4.70 -3.74
CA VAL A 27 -5.88 -3.40 -3.13
C VAL A 27 -6.37 -2.33 -4.07
N ALA A 28 -7.26 -1.47 -3.57
CA ALA A 28 -7.67 -0.24 -4.26
C ALA A 28 -7.63 0.91 -3.25
N GLY A 29 -7.10 2.05 -3.64
CA GLY A 29 -6.95 3.17 -2.73
C GLY A 29 -6.82 4.50 -3.45
N SER A 30 -6.80 5.54 -2.64
CA SER A 30 -6.59 6.90 -3.10
C SER A 30 -5.67 7.67 -2.16
N PHE A 31 -4.71 8.37 -2.73
CA PHE A 31 -3.91 9.37 -2.05
C PHE A 31 -4.68 10.69 -1.95
N SER A 32 -4.55 11.43 -0.84
CA SER A 32 -5.12 12.78 -0.69
C SER A 32 -4.44 13.83 -1.58
N GLN A 33 -3.26 13.50 -2.09
CA GLN A 33 -2.42 14.35 -2.92
C GLN A 33 -2.05 13.59 -4.21
N SER A 34 -1.82 14.33 -5.29
CA SER A 34 -1.33 13.73 -6.54
C SER A 34 0.09 13.23 -6.35
N VAL A 35 0.39 12.03 -6.87
CA VAL A 35 1.73 11.45 -6.95
C VAL A 35 2.11 11.22 -8.42
N ASP A 36 3.41 11.17 -8.67
CA ASP A 36 3.95 10.74 -9.95
C ASP A 36 3.51 9.32 -10.29
N GLN A 37 3.52 8.99 -11.58
CA GLN A 37 3.29 7.62 -12.00
C GLN A 37 4.41 6.73 -11.45
N PHE A 38 4.02 5.63 -10.80
CA PHE A 38 4.96 4.59 -10.38
C PHE A 38 4.38 3.19 -10.56
N GLN A 39 5.27 2.23 -10.75
CA GLN A 39 4.98 0.80 -10.68
C GLN A 39 5.86 0.19 -9.61
N ALA A 40 5.30 -0.67 -8.78
CA ALA A 40 6.02 -1.36 -7.73
C ALA A 40 5.77 -2.87 -7.92
N PRO A 41 6.51 -3.53 -8.83
CA PRO A 41 6.21 -4.90 -9.25
C PRO A 41 6.48 -5.94 -8.16
N ASN A 42 7.34 -5.60 -7.19
CA ASN A 42 7.79 -6.49 -6.12
C ASN A 42 7.69 -5.76 -4.78
N VAL A 43 6.49 -5.72 -4.20
CA VAL A 43 6.25 -5.13 -2.87
C VAL A 43 5.86 -6.19 -1.86
N THR A 44 6.24 -5.96 -0.61
CA THR A 44 5.84 -6.78 0.53
C THR A 44 4.73 -6.07 1.30
N LEU A 45 3.60 -6.75 1.45
CA LEU A 45 2.54 -6.39 2.39
C LEU A 45 2.81 -7.12 3.71
N THR A 46 2.97 -6.38 4.80
CA THR A 46 3.05 -6.90 6.17
C THR A 46 1.73 -6.63 6.88
N TYR A 47 1.19 -7.62 7.58
CA TYR A 47 -0.13 -7.55 8.20
C TYR A 47 -0.24 -8.49 9.41
N GLU A 48 -1.23 -8.29 10.27
CA GLU A 48 -1.43 -9.12 11.48
C GLU A 48 -2.02 -10.50 11.15
N SER A 49 -3.16 -10.53 10.47
CA SER A 49 -3.87 -11.74 10.02
C SER A 49 -4.63 -11.47 8.72
N LEU A 50 -4.95 -12.52 7.95
CA LEU A 50 -5.67 -12.35 6.67
C LEU A 50 -7.10 -11.81 6.91
N GLU A 51 -7.73 -12.21 8.01
CA GLU A 51 -9.05 -11.74 8.43
C GLU A 51 -9.07 -10.23 8.71
N ASP A 52 -7.97 -9.68 9.24
CA ASP A 52 -7.84 -8.25 9.47
C ASP A 52 -7.75 -7.46 8.15
N LEU A 53 -7.21 -8.07 7.08
CA LEU A 53 -7.09 -7.47 5.73
C LEU A 53 -8.42 -7.41 4.96
N GLN A 54 -9.51 -7.05 5.64
CA GLN A 54 -10.80 -6.82 5.00
C GLN A 54 -11.35 -5.45 5.38
N GLY A 55 -11.49 -4.56 4.39
CA GLY A 55 -12.05 -3.22 4.58
C GLY A 55 -11.02 -2.11 4.45
N THR A 56 -11.35 -0.95 5.02
CA THR A 56 -10.64 0.31 4.77
C THR A 56 -9.61 0.63 5.85
N TYR A 57 -8.43 1.03 5.39
CA TYR A 57 -7.30 1.48 6.17
C TYR A 57 -6.94 2.91 5.77
N ASN A 58 -6.56 3.73 6.74
CA ASN A 58 -5.99 5.05 6.50
C ASN A 58 -4.48 4.93 6.33
N ILE A 59 -3.92 5.70 5.40
CA ILE A 59 -2.48 5.88 5.24
C ILE A 59 -1.99 6.84 6.34
N VAL A 60 -1.13 6.32 7.21
CA VAL A 60 -0.64 6.98 8.41
C VAL A 60 0.46 7.98 8.04
N ILE A 61 0.37 9.17 8.63
CA ILE A 61 1.33 10.28 8.47
C ILE A 61 2.26 10.45 9.69
N ASP A 62 2.12 9.60 10.71
CA ASP A 62 2.92 9.59 11.94
C ASP A 62 4.34 9.05 11.68
N VAL A 63 5.16 8.84 12.73
CA VAL A 63 6.57 8.44 12.59
C VAL A 63 6.73 6.91 12.56
N PRO A 64 7.28 6.28 11.50
CA PRO A 64 7.76 6.90 10.26
C PRO A 64 6.64 7.21 9.25
N PRO A 65 6.69 8.35 8.54
CA PRO A 65 5.60 8.77 7.66
C PRO A 65 5.57 7.92 6.39
N SER A 66 4.36 7.70 5.88
CA SER A 66 4.18 7.05 4.58
C SER A 66 4.72 7.93 3.45
N TYR A 67 5.35 7.32 2.44
CA TYR A 67 5.90 8.03 1.30
C TYR A 67 5.84 7.21 0.00
N VAL A 68 5.82 7.93 -1.12
CA VAL A 68 6.25 7.43 -2.43
C VAL A 68 7.58 8.11 -2.74
N GLY A 69 8.63 7.31 -2.82
CA GLY A 69 10.03 7.72 -2.90
C GLY A 69 10.52 7.78 -4.33
N ALA A 70 11.78 8.21 -4.52
CA ALA A 70 12.41 8.13 -5.83
C ALA A 70 12.64 6.66 -6.24
N ALA A 71 13.05 5.76 -5.34
CA ALA A 71 13.39 4.37 -5.70
C ALA A 71 12.50 3.33 -5.02
N ASP A 72 11.69 3.74 -4.05
CA ASP A 72 10.91 2.86 -3.18
C ASP A 72 9.62 3.53 -2.71
N LEU A 73 8.72 2.75 -2.12
CA LEU A 73 7.58 3.26 -1.38
C LEU A 73 7.54 2.60 0.00
N SER A 74 6.92 3.30 0.95
CA SER A 74 6.56 2.75 2.24
C SER A 74 5.23 3.36 2.67
N LEU A 75 4.21 2.52 2.82
CA LEU A 75 2.88 2.92 3.25
C LEU A 75 2.59 2.23 4.58
N ASN A 76 2.39 3.01 5.64
CA ASN A 76 1.93 2.53 6.94
C ASN A 76 0.42 2.72 7.03
N LEU A 77 -0.31 1.69 7.43
CA LEU A 77 -1.76 1.61 7.30
C LEU A 77 -2.39 1.28 8.64
N LYS A 78 -3.52 1.93 8.94
CA LYS A 78 -4.28 1.65 10.17
C LYS A 78 -5.79 1.74 9.94
N ASN A 79 -6.54 0.72 10.35
CA ASN A 79 -8.00 0.73 10.27
C ASN A 79 -8.66 1.28 11.55
N VAL A 80 -9.99 1.40 11.55
CA VAL A 80 -10.78 1.92 12.68
C VAL A 80 -10.75 1.05 13.94
N GLN A 81 -10.34 -0.23 13.81
CA GLN A 81 -10.16 -1.17 14.91
C GLN A 81 -8.72 -1.16 15.44
N ASN A 82 -7.88 -0.21 15.00
CA ASN A 82 -6.46 -0.12 15.29
C ASN A 82 -5.59 -1.25 14.73
N LYS A 83 -6.10 -2.06 13.79
CA LYS A 83 -5.30 -3.05 13.07
C LYS A 83 -4.33 -2.37 12.14
N THR A 84 -3.13 -2.93 12.06
CA THR A 84 -2.02 -2.36 11.30
C THR A 84 -1.67 -3.22 10.08
N ALA A 85 -1.26 -2.54 9.02
CA ALA A 85 -0.63 -3.15 7.87
C ALA A 85 0.43 -2.20 7.32
N SER A 86 1.40 -2.72 6.57
CA SER A 86 2.35 -1.89 5.83
C SER A 86 2.65 -2.46 4.47
N ILE A 87 2.90 -1.59 3.50
CA ILE A 87 3.35 -1.99 2.17
C ILE A 87 4.65 -1.29 1.87
N SER A 88 5.68 -2.05 1.51
CA SER A 88 6.99 -1.48 1.17
C SER A 88 7.66 -2.25 0.05
N GLY A 89 8.42 -1.53 -0.77
CA GLY A 89 9.26 -2.14 -1.80
C GLY A 89 9.74 -1.14 -2.84
N PRO A 90 10.59 -1.58 -3.77
CA PRO A 90 11.10 -0.75 -4.85
C PRO A 90 10.02 -0.31 -5.83
N ILE A 91 10.22 0.85 -6.46
CA ILE A 91 9.40 1.34 -7.56
C ILE A 91 10.22 1.51 -8.85
N ILE A 92 9.55 1.46 -10.00
CA ILE A 92 10.07 1.69 -11.35
C ILE A 92 9.01 2.42 -12.22
N PRO A 93 9.41 3.36 -13.09
CA PRO A 93 10.68 4.08 -13.04
C PRO A 93 10.80 4.88 -11.73
N PRO A 94 12.00 5.37 -11.38
CA PRO A 94 12.13 6.24 -10.22
C PRO A 94 11.25 7.49 -10.31
N ALA A 95 10.53 7.84 -9.24
CA ALA A 95 9.78 9.10 -9.18
C ALA A 95 10.71 10.31 -9.03
N GLY A 96 10.23 11.52 -9.33
CA GLY A 96 11.05 12.74 -9.32
C GLY A 96 11.66 13.10 -7.96
N GLY A 97 11.11 12.57 -6.87
CA GLY A 97 11.61 12.76 -5.50
C GLY A 97 10.78 11.98 -4.48
N ARG A 98 11.17 12.07 -3.20
CA ARG A 98 10.36 11.50 -2.10
C ARG A 98 9.25 12.46 -1.72
N GLN A 99 8.02 11.98 -1.78
CA GLN A 99 6.81 12.68 -1.39
C GLN A 99 6.14 11.94 -0.23
N GLY A 100 5.88 12.65 0.88
CA GLY A 100 5.05 12.14 1.96
C GLY A 100 3.60 12.00 1.49
N VAL A 101 2.93 10.91 1.87
CA VAL A 101 1.57 10.62 1.39
C VAL A 101 0.60 10.30 2.53
N SER A 102 -0.63 10.75 2.36
CA SER A 102 -1.81 10.35 3.14
C SER A 102 -2.92 9.86 2.20
N GLY A 103 -3.99 9.29 2.75
CA GLY A 103 -5.13 8.79 1.99
C GLY A 103 -5.77 7.55 2.60
N VAL A 104 -6.43 6.75 1.77
CA VAL A 104 -7.12 5.51 2.18
C VAL A 104 -6.82 4.37 1.22
N ILE A 105 -6.77 3.16 1.76
CA ILE A 105 -6.67 1.91 1.02
C ILE A 105 -7.79 0.98 1.48
N ARG A 106 -8.39 0.25 0.55
CA ARG A 106 -9.32 -0.83 0.82
C ARG A 106 -8.67 -2.15 0.42
N PHE A 107 -8.66 -3.09 1.34
CA PHE A 107 -8.33 -4.48 1.09
C PHE A 107 -9.61 -5.30 0.89
N SER A 108 -9.56 -6.23 -0.05
CA SER A 108 -10.56 -7.29 -0.22
C SER A 108 -9.87 -8.54 -0.74
N TRP A 109 -10.31 -9.70 -0.30
CA TRP A 109 -9.77 -10.97 -0.78
C TRP A 109 -10.87 -12.01 -0.91
N ALA A 110 -10.62 -12.99 -1.76
CA ALA A 110 -11.47 -14.15 -1.95
C ALA A 110 -10.60 -15.42 -1.95
N ARG A 111 -11.21 -16.52 -1.54
CA ARG A 111 -10.64 -17.88 -1.62
C ARG A 111 -10.70 -18.42 -3.04
#